data_AF-K1YAU6-F1
#
_entry.id   AF-K1YAU6-F1
#
_cell.length_a   1.000
_cell.length_b   1.000
_cell.length_c   1.000
_cell.angle_alpha   90.00
_cell.angle_beta   90.00
_cell.angle_gamma   90.00
#
_symmetry.space_group_name_H-M   'P 1'
#
loop_
_entity.id
_entity.type
_entity.pdbx_description
1 polymer ?
#
loop_
_entity_poly.entity_id
_entity_poly.type
_entity_poly.pdbx_seq_one_letter_code
_entity_poly.pdbx_strand_id
1 'polypeptide(L)' 'MNILLIWIQGSGKGTQARKIAADYGYSFFEMGQKLRNFSELDHPRSAEVKSHMEQG' A
#
# COMPACT_ATOMS: atom_id res chain seq x y z
N MET A 1 13.93 -1.37 12.66
CA MET A 1 12.92 -2.41 12.93
C MET A 1 11.84 -2.31 11.87
N ASN A 2 11.33 -3.44 11.35
CA ASN A 2 10.26 -3.45 10.35
C ASN A 2 9.07 -4.24 10.90
N ILE A 3 7.84 -3.77 10.63
CA ILE A 3 6.60 -4.39 11.13
C ILE A 3 5.72 -4.75 9.94
N LEU A 4 5.21 -5.98 9.90
CA LEU A 4 4.20 -6.44 8.95
C LEU A 4 2.87 -6.64 9.66
N LEU A 5 1.81 -5.99 9.17
CA LEU A 5 0.46 -6.06 9.75
C LEU A 5 -0.48 -6.87 8.84
N ILE A 6 -0.95 -8.02 9.31
CA ILE A 6 -1.88 -8.91 8.58
C ILE A 6 -3.18 -9.01 9.39
N TRP A 7 -4.32 -8.80 8.71
CA TRP A 7 -5.65 -8.87 9.32
C TRP A 7 -6.73 -9.12 8.26
N ILE A 8 -7.91 -9.55 8.72
CA ILE A 8 -9.13 -9.61 7.92
C ILE A 8 -9.52 -8.22 7.35
N GLN A 9 -10.23 -8.21 6.23
CA GLN A 9 -10.80 -6.99 5.64
C GLN A 9 -11.85 -6.39 6.59
N GLY A 10 -12.00 -5.06 6.59
CA GLY A 10 -12.94 -4.36 7.48
C GLY A 10 -12.53 -4.20 8.95
N SER A 11 -11.47 -4.87 9.42
CA SER A 11 -10.97 -4.81 10.81
C SER A 11 -10.39 -3.45 11.28
N GLY A 12 -10.29 -2.46 10.40
CA GLY A 12 -9.66 -1.17 10.73
C GLY A 12 -8.12 -1.18 10.73
N LYS A 13 -7.48 -2.22 10.17
CA LYS A 13 -6.01 -2.33 10.02
C LYS A 13 -5.33 -1.05 9.53
N GLY A 14 -5.84 -0.39 8.49
CA GLY A 14 -5.25 0.83 7.95
C GLY A 14 -5.25 1.99 8.95
N THR A 15 -6.32 2.11 9.74
CA THR A 15 -6.43 3.11 10.81
C THR A 15 -5.39 2.86 11.90
N GLN A 16 -5.24 1.62 12.35
CA GLN A 16 -4.27 1.27 13.39
C GLN A 16 -2.82 1.37 12.89
N ALA A 17 -2.55 0.97 11.65
CA ALA A 17 -1.23 1.09 11.04
C ALA A 17 -0.75 2.55 10.97
N ARG A 18 -1.65 3.49 10.63
CA ARG A 18 -1.33 4.93 10.64
C ARG A 18 -1.06 5.48 12.04
N LYS A 19 -1.81 5.04 13.06
CA LYS A 19 -1.54 5.41 14.45
C LYS A 19 -0.17 4.92 14.91
N ILE A 20 0.14 3.63 14.69
CA ILE A 20 1.45 3.06 15.00
C ILE A 20 2.57 3.82 14.29
N ALA A 21 2.37 4.17 13.01
CA ALA A 21 3.33 4.95 12.26
C ALA A 21 3.58 6.33 12.87
N ALA A 22 2.52 7.05 13.26
CA ALA A 22 2.63 8.35 13.89
C ALA A 22 3.25 8.29 15.30
N ASP A 23 2.78 7.36 16.14
CA ASP A 23 3.17 7.26 17.55
C ASP A 23 4.63 6.84 17.73
N TYR A 24 5.16 6.04 16.80
CA TYR A 24 6.51 5.46 16.89
C TYR A 24 7.47 5.90 15.77
N GLY A 25 7.06 6.86 14.93
CA GLY A 25 7.90 7.41 13.86
C GLY A 25 8.20 6.44 12.72
N TYR A 26 7.31 5.49 12.42
CA TYR A 26 7.46 4.61 11.25
C TYR A 26 6.92 5.26 9.99
N SER A 27 7.45 4.84 8.84
CA SER A 27 6.83 5.09 7.55
C SER A 27 5.69 4.10 7.31
N PHE A 28 4.51 4.62 6.93
CA PHE A 28 3.39 3.79 6.51
C PHE A 28 3.56 3.38 5.03
N PHE A 29 3.48 2.08 4.77
CA PHE A 29 3.58 1.51 3.43
C PHE A 29 2.45 0.51 3.18
N GLU A 30 1.67 0.74 2.13
CA GLU A 30 0.52 -0.09 1.75
C GLU A 30 0.54 -0.33 0.24
N MET A 31 0.44 -1.60 -0.16
CA MET A 31 0.69 -2.03 -1.53
C MET A 31 -0.34 -1.51 -2.52
N GLY A 32 -1.62 -1.47 -2.17
CA GLY A 32 -2.68 -1.05 -3.06
C GLY A 32 -2.50 0.38 -3.55
N GLN A 33 -2.27 1.34 -2.64
CA GLN A 33 -2.01 2.73 -3.01
C GLN A 33 -0.70 2.86 -3.80
N LYS A 34 0.35 2.12 -3.42
CA LYS A 34 1.64 2.18 -4.12
C LYS A 34 1.55 1.68 -5.55
N LEU A 35 0.82 0.59 -5.79
CA LEU A 35 0.58 0.07 -7.13
C LEU A 35 -0.27 1.04 -7.97
N ARG A 36 -1.34 1.63 -7.41
CA ARG A 36 -2.15 2.66 -8.09
C ARG A 36 -1.30 3.84 -8.52
N ASN A 37 -0.54 4.41 -7.59
CA ASN A 37 0.34 5.54 -7.89
C ASN A 37 1.42 5.15 -8.94
N PHE A 38 1.98 3.95 -8.86
CA PHE A 38 2.99 3.49 -9.81
C PHE A 38 2.43 3.35 -11.22
N SER A 39 1.18 2.90 -11.35
CA SER A 39 0.51 2.74 -12.64
C SER A 39 0.29 4.05 -13.40
N GLU A 40 0.38 5.19 -12.72
CA GLU A 40 0.21 6.53 -13.27
C GLU A 40 1.55 7.22 -13.62
N LEU A 41 2.68 6.61 -13.28
CA LEU A 41 4.01 7.17 -13.57
C LEU A 41 4.40 6.98 -15.03
N ASP A 42 5.25 7.88 -15.54
CA ASP A 42 5.98 7.66 -16.79
C ASP A 42 7.18 6.74 -16.52
N HIS A 43 6.91 5.44 -16.45
CA HIS A 43 7.92 4.41 -16.22
C HIS A 43 7.65 3.19 -17.13
N PRO A 44 8.69 2.49 -17.65
CA PRO A 44 8.52 1.38 -18.59
C PRO A 44 7.60 0.24 -18.12
N ARG A 45 7.45 0.07 -16.80
CA ARG A 45 6.60 -0.95 -16.18
C ARG A 45 5.22 -0.47 -15.74
N SER A 46 4.89 0.81 -15.89
CA SER A 46 3.61 1.34 -15.42
C SER A 46 2.42 0.75 -16.19
N ALA A 47 2.59 0.50 -17.49
CA ALA A 47 1.58 -0.16 -18.32
C ALA A 47 1.32 -1.62 -17.90
N GLU A 48 2.38 -2.37 -17.57
CA GLU A 48 2.28 -3.75 -17.07
C GLU A 48 1.53 -3.79 -15.73
N VAL A 49 1.92 -2.93 -14.79
CA VAL A 49 1.26 -2.81 -13.48
C VAL A 49 -0.21 -2.44 -13.65
N LYS A 50 -0.53 -1.47 -14.51
CA LYS A 50 -1.91 -1.07 -14.80
C LYS A 50 -2.75 -2.23 -15.33
N SER A 51 -2.20 -2.99 -16.29
CA SER A 51 -2.90 -4.12 -16.90
C SER A 51 -3.27 -5.20 -15.88
N HIS A 52 -2.37 -5.53 -14.96
CA HIS A 52 -2.66 -6.50 -13.90
C HIS A 52 -3.66 -5.98 -12.87
N MET A 53 -3.65 -4.68 -12.58
CA MET A 53 -4.59 -4.07 -11.64
C MET A 53 -6.03 -4.03 -12.16
N GLU A 54 -6.23 -3.92 -13.48
CA GLU A 54 -7.56 -3.93 -14.12
C GLU A 54 -8.18 -5.34 -14.20
N GLN A 55 -7.38 -6.40 -14.00
CA GLN A 55 -7.81 -7.79 -14.05
C GLN A 55 -8.32 -8.33 -12.70
N GLY A 56 -8.18 -7.57 -11.61
CA GLY A 56 -8.58 -7.94 -10.25
C GLY A 56 -9.75 -7.12 -9.74
#